data_AF-A0A6G0LLX0-F1
#
_entry.id   AF-A0A6G0LLX0-F1
#
_cell.length_a   1.000
_cell.length_b   1.000
_cell.length_c   1.000
_cell.angle_alpha   90.00
_cell.angle_beta   90.00
_cell.angle_gamma   90.00
#
_symmetry.space_group_name_H-M   'P 1'
#
loop_
_entity.id
_entity.type
_entity.pdbx_description
1 polymer ?
#
loop_
_entity_poly.entity_id
_entity_poly.type
_entity_poly.pdbx_seq_one_letter_code
_entity_poly.pdbx_strand_id
1 'polypeptide(L)'
;MLSLQNQQLTAPSGKRVVVMDSYYTRHAFAKHALSMSAGETRIIGTCRLNYVDCLPRPAVEAAILALKDADRGAWKLVAAVDTVSNMKAAEKAHKQSEKHLRKAKKTPFEPPRQRSPRTGYIVFRDKKVVLFYTNDLAATPSADVLDGSSQ
;
A
#
# COMPACT_ATOMS: atom_id res chain seq x y z
N MET A 1 38.73 -11.18 3.03
CA MET A 1 38.04 -11.15 1.73
C MET A 1 36.50 -11.14 1.84
N LEU A 2 35.90 -11.32 3.04
CA LEU A 2 34.44 -11.22 3.25
C LEU A 2 33.95 -9.83 3.70
N SER A 3 34.84 -8.92 4.12
CA SER A 3 34.48 -7.59 4.63
C SER A 3 34.09 -6.57 3.54
N LEU A 4 34.50 -6.81 2.29
CA LEU A 4 34.15 -5.96 1.14
C LEU A 4 32.77 -6.27 0.54
N GLN A 5 32.20 -7.43 0.84
CA GLN A 5 30.94 -7.89 0.25
C GLN A 5 29.71 -7.16 0.81
N ASN A 6 29.87 -6.46 1.94
CA ASN A 6 28.81 -5.71 2.62
C ASN A 6 28.98 -4.19 2.55
N GLN A 7 29.90 -3.65 1.73
CA GLN A 7 29.90 -2.22 1.46
C GLN A 7 28.68 -1.88 0.60
N GLN A 8 27.62 -1.38 1.25
CA GLN A 8 26.50 -0.73 0.58
C GLN A 8 27.02 0.56 -0.05
N LEU A 9 27.51 0.47 -1.30
CA LEU A 9 27.82 1.66 -2.10
C LEU A 9 26.54 2.48 -2.24
N THR A 10 26.54 3.77 -1.92
CA THR A 10 25.33 4.59 -2.08
C THR A 10 25.09 4.89 -3.57
N ALA A 11 23.83 4.91 -3.99
CA ALA A 11 23.53 5.30 -5.37
C ALA A 11 23.74 6.82 -5.53
N PRO A 12 24.33 7.32 -6.64
CA PRO A 12 24.50 8.76 -6.86
C PRO A 12 23.20 9.57 -6.79
N SER A 13 22.07 8.94 -7.15
CA SER A 13 20.72 9.52 -7.07
C SER A 13 20.08 9.42 -5.68
N GLY A 14 20.71 8.72 -4.73
CA GLY A 14 20.14 8.36 -3.43
C GLY A 14 19.00 7.33 -3.52
N LYS A 15 18.76 6.72 -4.69
CA LYS A 15 17.69 5.76 -4.92
C LYS A 15 18.17 4.52 -5.67
N ARG A 16 17.68 3.35 -5.25
CA ARG A 16 17.83 2.08 -5.94
C ARG A 16 16.46 1.51 -6.25
N VAL A 17 16.11 1.42 -7.53
CA VAL A 17 14.82 0.85 -7.94
C VAL A 17 14.98 -0.65 -8.16
N VAL A 18 14.16 -1.42 -7.46
CA VAL A 18 14.03 -2.87 -7.61
C VAL A 18 12.68 -3.15 -8.26
N VAL A 19 12.73 -3.75 -9.45
CA VAL A 19 11.52 -4.21 -10.15
C VAL A 19 11.26 -5.66 -9.73
N MET A 20 10.07 -5.92 -9.21
CA MET A 20 9.68 -7.24 -8.72
C MET A 20 8.49 -7.79 -9.49
N ASP A 21 8.41 -9.12 -9.55
CA ASP A 21 7.24 -9.80 -10.06
C ASP A 21 6.11 -9.88 -9.02
N SER A 22 4.95 -10.36 -9.48
CA SER A 22 3.75 -10.53 -8.63
C SER A 22 3.91 -11.48 -7.45
N TYR A 23 4.89 -12.37 -7.46
CA TYR A 23 5.10 -13.33 -6.39
C TYR A 23 5.75 -12.67 -5.16
N TYR A 24 6.67 -11.73 -5.40
CA TYR A 24 7.44 -11.08 -4.35
C TYR A 24 6.93 -9.68 -3.95
N THR A 25 6.17 -8.99 -4.80
CA THR A 25 5.72 -7.62 -4.50
C THR A 25 4.67 -7.57 -3.39
N ARG A 26 5.07 -7.07 -2.21
CA ARG A 26 4.19 -6.82 -1.05
C ARG A 26 4.56 -5.53 -0.35
N HIS A 27 3.56 -4.85 0.22
CA HIS A 27 3.76 -3.59 0.93
C HIS A 27 4.68 -3.75 2.16
N ALA A 28 4.40 -4.72 3.02
CA ALA A 28 5.23 -5.01 4.19
C ALA A 28 6.70 -5.30 3.81
N PHE A 29 6.93 -6.09 2.75
CA PHE A 29 8.28 -6.38 2.27
C PHE A 29 9.00 -5.10 1.81
N ALA A 30 8.34 -4.27 1.02
CA ALA A 30 8.91 -3.02 0.55
C ALA A 30 9.24 -2.03 1.67
N LYS A 31 8.44 -1.99 2.74
CA LYS A 31 8.78 -1.20 3.94
C LYS A 31 10.05 -1.71 4.62
N HIS A 32 10.18 -3.03 4.78
CA HIS A 32 11.38 -3.61 5.36
C HIS A 32 12.62 -3.36 4.50
N ALA A 33 12.51 -3.55 3.18
CA ALA A 33 13.61 -3.27 2.25
C ALA A 33 14.03 -1.79 2.28
N LEU A 34 13.06 -0.87 2.34
CA LEU A 34 13.31 0.57 2.48
C LEU A 34 14.06 0.87 3.78
N SER A 35 13.60 0.32 4.91
CA SER A 35 14.25 0.49 6.22
C SER A 35 15.67 -0.09 6.26
N MET A 36 15.88 -1.28 5.70
CA MET A 36 17.16 -1.99 5.70
C MET A 36 18.21 -1.31 4.82
N SER A 37 17.78 -0.55 3.82
CA SER A 37 18.63 0.20 2.91
C SER A 37 18.71 1.69 3.25
N ALA A 38 18.44 2.06 4.50
CA ALA A 38 18.48 3.44 4.97
C ALA A 38 17.68 4.43 4.10
N GLY A 39 16.57 3.97 3.52
CA GLY A 39 15.71 4.80 2.69
C GLY A 39 16.11 4.88 1.22
N GLU A 40 17.06 4.08 0.72
CA GLU A 40 17.47 4.10 -0.70
C GLU A 40 16.59 3.21 -1.60
N THR A 41 16.21 2.02 -1.12
CA THR A 41 15.53 1.03 -1.96
C THR A 41 14.08 1.43 -2.22
N ARG A 42 13.71 1.47 -3.49
CA ARG A 42 12.35 1.66 -3.99
C ARG A 42 11.92 0.40 -4.70
N ILE A 43 10.72 -0.09 -4.41
CA ILE A 43 10.17 -1.28 -5.02
C ILE A 43 9.01 -0.87 -5.90
N ILE A 44 9.05 -1.34 -7.13
CA ILE A 44 7.93 -1.28 -8.06
C ILE A 44 7.69 -2.69 -8.60
N GLY A 45 6.44 -3.06 -8.81
CA GLY A 45 6.14 -4.37 -9.36
C GLY A 45 4.67 -4.60 -9.53
N THR A 46 4.33 -5.61 -10.33
CA THR A 46 2.96 -6.14 -10.36
C THR A 46 2.65 -6.73 -8.99
N CYS A 47 1.41 -6.61 -8.50
CA CYS A 47 0.99 -7.18 -7.23
C CYS A 47 -0.24 -8.06 -7.45
N ARG A 48 -0.35 -9.17 -6.72
CA ARG A 48 -1.57 -9.98 -6.72
C ARG A 48 -2.54 -9.43 -5.67
N LEU A 49 -3.83 -9.44 -5.99
CA LEU A 49 -4.87 -8.91 -5.08
C LEU A 49 -4.86 -9.62 -3.71
N ASN A 50 -4.53 -10.91 -3.65
CA ASN A 50 -4.42 -11.66 -2.40
C ASN A 50 -3.22 -11.27 -1.53
N TYR A 51 -2.28 -10.47 -2.04
CA TYR A 51 -1.14 -9.91 -1.30
C TYR A 51 -1.33 -8.45 -0.90
N VAL A 52 -2.48 -7.85 -1.25
CA VAL A 52 -2.87 -6.53 -0.75
C VAL A 52 -3.35 -6.69 0.69
N ASP A 53 -2.83 -5.83 1.57
CA ASP A 53 -3.20 -5.82 2.99
C ASP A 53 -4.69 -5.54 3.20
N CYS A 54 -5.23 -5.96 4.33
CA CYS A 54 -6.67 -5.90 4.61
C CYS A 54 -7.27 -4.48 4.57
N LEU A 55 -6.50 -3.46 4.98
CA LEU A 55 -6.97 -2.07 5.05
C LEU A 55 -7.15 -1.43 3.66
N PRO A 56 -6.16 -1.45 2.74
CA PRO A 56 -6.33 -0.90 1.40
C PRO A 56 -7.15 -1.79 0.46
N ARG A 57 -7.30 -3.09 0.76
CA ARG A 57 -7.93 -4.06 -0.15
C ARG A 57 -9.34 -3.69 -0.65
N PRO A 58 -10.29 -3.24 0.20
CA PRO A 58 -11.61 -2.84 -0.29
C PRO A 58 -11.56 -1.69 -1.31
N ALA A 59 -10.65 -0.74 -1.12
CA ALA A 59 -10.46 0.37 -2.06
C ALA A 59 -9.85 -0.11 -3.39
N VAL A 60 -8.91 -1.07 -3.33
CA VAL A 60 -8.37 -1.72 -4.54
C VAL A 60 -9.44 -2.49 -5.30
N GLU A 61 -10.28 -3.26 -4.60
CA GLU A 61 -11.38 -4.01 -5.22
C GLU A 61 -12.40 -3.07 -5.89
N ALA A 62 -12.76 -1.98 -5.21
CA ALA A 62 -13.64 -0.95 -5.79
C ALA A 62 -13.01 -0.29 -7.02
N ALA A 63 -11.71 0.02 -7.00
CA ALA A 63 -11.01 0.59 -8.14
C ALA A 63 -10.92 -0.38 -9.32
N ILE A 64 -10.69 -1.68 -9.07
CA ILE A 64 -10.72 -2.72 -10.11
C ILE A 64 -12.10 -2.79 -10.75
N LEU A 65 -13.16 -2.79 -9.94
CA LEU A 65 -14.54 -2.85 -10.43
C LEU A 65 -14.87 -1.63 -11.29
N ALA A 66 -14.49 -0.43 -10.83
CA ALA A 66 -14.72 0.81 -11.54
C ALA A 66 -13.97 0.91 -12.88
N LEU A 67 -12.82 0.24 -13.01
CA LEU A 67 -12.03 0.23 -14.25
C LEU A 67 -12.36 -0.92 -15.20
N LYS A 68 -13.25 -1.84 -14.82
CA LYS A 68 -13.59 -3.02 -15.63
C LYS A 68 -14.09 -2.63 -17.03
N ASP A 69 -14.95 -1.62 -17.07
CA ASP A 69 -15.61 -1.12 -18.29
C ASP A 69 -15.03 0.22 -18.76
N ALA A 70 -13.92 0.67 -18.17
CA ALA A 70 -13.21 1.87 -18.59
C ALA A 70 -12.33 1.64 -19.82
N ASP A 71 -11.99 2.73 -20.50
CA ASP A 71 -11.10 2.71 -21.66
C ASP A 71 -9.70 2.20 -21.31
N ARG A 72 -9.04 1.60 -22.30
CA ARG A 72 -7.64 1.19 -22.17
C ARG A 72 -6.77 2.42 -21.90
N GLY A 73 -5.90 2.32 -20.90
CA GLY A 73 -5.06 3.43 -20.42
C GLY A 73 -5.64 4.14 -19.19
N ALA A 74 -6.92 3.92 -18.86
CA ALA A 74 -7.50 4.44 -17.62
C ALA A 74 -6.81 3.83 -16.40
N TRP A 75 -6.64 4.63 -15.34
CA TRP A 75 -6.01 4.15 -14.12
C TRP A 75 -6.53 4.86 -12.89
N LYS A 76 -6.34 4.22 -11.73
CA LYS A 76 -6.64 4.74 -10.40
C LYS A 76 -5.46 4.47 -9.49
N LEU A 77 -5.13 5.41 -8.62
CA LEU A 77 -4.12 5.25 -7.58
C LEU A 77 -4.79 5.07 -6.23
N VAL A 78 -4.53 3.94 -5.58
CA VAL A 78 -5.04 3.61 -4.25
C VAL A 78 -3.93 3.79 -3.22
N ALA A 79 -4.21 4.49 -2.13
CA ALA A 79 -3.24 4.70 -1.06
C ALA A 79 -2.89 3.37 -0.37
N ALA A 80 -1.61 3.14 -0.10
CA ALA A 80 -1.22 2.08 0.84
C ALA A 80 -1.49 2.56 2.28
N VAL A 81 -1.91 1.65 3.14
CA VAL A 81 -2.24 1.94 4.53
C VAL A 81 -1.43 1.03 5.43
N ASP A 82 -0.72 1.65 6.37
CA ASP A 82 0.07 0.95 7.37
C ASP A 82 -0.82 0.29 8.41
N THR A 83 -0.50 -0.95 8.77
CA THR A 83 -1.05 -1.57 9.98
C THR A 83 -0.42 -0.93 11.20
N VAL A 84 -1.24 -0.30 12.06
CA VAL A 84 -0.76 0.32 13.30
C VAL A 84 -0.40 -0.78 14.32
N SER A 85 0.74 -0.65 14.99
CA SER A 85 1.26 -1.65 15.93
C SER A 85 0.36 -1.91 17.14
N ASN A 86 -0.54 -0.98 17.48
CA ASN A 86 -1.43 -1.04 18.65
C ASN A 86 -2.86 -1.52 18.33
N MET A 87 -3.13 -2.07 17.14
CA MET A 87 -4.48 -2.46 16.69
C MET A 87 -5.24 -3.35 17.69
N LYS A 88 -4.58 -4.36 18.27
CA LYS A 88 -5.20 -5.25 19.27
C LYS A 88 -5.60 -4.51 20.55
N ALA A 89 -4.80 -3.55 20.97
CA ALA A 89 -5.08 -2.74 22.16
C ALA A 89 -6.24 -1.78 21.90
N ALA A 90 -6.26 -1.12 20.74
CA ALA A 90 -7.35 -0.24 20.32
C ALA A 90 -8.69 -1.00 20.18
N GLU A 91 -8.69 -2.18 19.57
CA GLU A 91 -9.88 -3.01 19.44
C GLU A 91 -10.39 -3.49 20.82
N LYS A 92 -9.48 -3.84 21.74
CA LYS A 92 -9.84 -4.22 23.11
C LYS A 92 -10.44 -3.05 23.88
N ALA A 93 -9.86 -1.85 23.77
CA ALA A 93 -10.38 -0.64 24.40
C ALA A 93 -11.77 -0.29 23.86
N HIS A 94 -11.97 -0.37 22.54
CA HIS A 94 -13.28 -0.16 21.91
C HIS A 94 -14.32 -1.17 22.40
N LYS A 95 -13.97 -2.46 22.44
CA LYS A 95 -14.87 -3.50 22.98
C LYS A 95 -15.22 -3.25 24.46
N GLN A 96 -14.30 -2.69 25.24
CA GLN A 96 -14.56 -2.33 26.64
C GLN A 96 -15.49 -1.13 26.79
N SER A 97 -15.28 -0.04 26.02
CA SER A 97 -16.17 1.13 26.04
C SER A 97 -17.58 0.80 25.55
N GLU A 98 -17.68 -0.09 24.57
CA GLU A 98 -18.93 -0.56 23.97
C GLU A 98 -19.66 -1.63 24.81
N LYS A 99 -19.02 -2.18 25.85
CA LYS A 99 -19.59 -3.26 26.67
C LYS A 99 -20.87 -2.82 27.40
N HIS A 100 -20.89 -1.57 27.86
CA HIS A 100 -21.98 -1.01 28.67
C HIS A 100 -23.06 -0.31 27.84
N LEU A 101 -22.85 -0.15 26.53
CA LEU A 101 -23.81 0.49 25.64
C LEU A 101 -24.91 -0.48 25.20
N ARG A 102 -26.14 0.03 25.09
CA ARG A 102 -27.27 -0.71 24.49
C ARG A 102 -26.98 -0.97 23.01
N LYS A 103 -27.46 -2.09 22.47
CA LYS A 103 -27.20 -2.54 21.08
C LYS A 103 -27.44 -1.44 20.02
N ALA A 104 -28.48 -0.63 20.19
CA ALA A 104 -28.82 0.47 19.28
C ALA A 104 -27.82 1.65 19.28
N LYS A 105 -26.97 1.76 20.31
CA LYS A 105 -25.93 2.80 20.42
C LYS A 105 -24.54 2.26 20.12
N LYS A 106 -24.41 0.97 19.81
CA LYS A 106 -23.10 0.38 19.59
C LYS A 106 -22.54 0.77 18.23
N THR A 107 -21.27 1.15 18.22
CA THR A 107 -20.58 1.54 16.99
C THR A 107 -19.60 0.46 16.54
N PRO A 108 -19.48 0.20 15.22
CA PRO A 108 -18.42 -0.64 14.69
C PRO A 108 -17.04 -0.06 15.05
N PHE A 109 -16.07 -0.92 15.33
CA PHE A 109 -14.69 -0.47 15.52
C PHE A 109 -14.13 0.00 14.18
N GLU A 110 -13.73 1.27 14.11
CA GLU A 110 -12.99 1.79 12.97
C GLU A 110 -11.49 1.76 13.28
N PRO A 111 -10.70 0.94 12.57
CA PRO A 111 -9.27 0.88 12.80
C PRO A 111 -8.62 2.20 12.35
N PRO A 112 -7.65 2.74 13.11
CA PRO A 112 -6.89 3.90 12.67
C PRO A 112 -6.21 3.60 11.33
N ARG A 113 -6.47 4.45 10.32
CA ARG A 113 -5.87 4.33 8.99
C ARG A 113 -4.75 5.33 8.86
N GLN A 114 -3.52 4.86 8.80
CA GLN A 114 -2.37 5.71 8.52
C GLN A 114 -1.88 5.43 7.11
N ARG A 115 -1.97 6.42 6.21
CA ARG A 115 -1.44 6.26 4.85
C ARG A 115 0.08 6.15 4.90
N SER A 116 0.59 5.15 4.20
CA SER A 116 2.02 4.93 4.08
C SER A 116 2.63 6.04 3.23
N PRO A 117 3.73 6.69 3.67
CA PRO A 117 4.32 7.80 2.94
C PRO A 117 4.70 7.42 1.51
N ARG A 118 4.29 8.23 0.53
CA ARG A 118 4.68 8.08 -0.89
C ARG A 118 4.49 6.66 -1.46
N THR A 119 3.50 5.93 -0.95
CA THR A 119 3.29 4.53 -1.28
C THR A 119 1.85 4.29 -1.70
N GLY A 120 1.66 3.44 -2.70
CA GLY A 120 0.33 3.11 -3.19
C GLY A 120 0.31 1.99 -4.21
N TYR A 121 -0.91 1.69 -4.64
CA TYR A 121 -1.22 0.71 -5.65
C TYR A 121 -1.78 1.41 -6.88
N ILE A 122 -1.26 1.10 -8.06
CA ILE A 122 -1.77 1.61 -9.32
C ILE A 122 -2.64 0.52 -9.93
N VAL A 123 -3.94 0.76 -10.00
CA VAL A 123 -4.89 -0.09 -10.71
C VAL A 123 -4.97 0.45 -12.13
N PHE A 124 -4.45 -0.30 -13.10
CA PHE A 124 -4.30 0.14 -14.47
C PHE A 124 -5.15 -0.72 -15.41
N ARG A 125 -5.90 -0.07 -16.30
CA ARG A 125 -6.71 -0.73 -17.33
C ARG A 125 -5.90 -0.94 -18.60
N ASP A 126 -5.43 -2.16 -18.82
CA ASP A 126 -4.93 -2.60 -20.13
C ASP A 126 -5.98 -3.48 -20.83
N LYS A 127 -5.59 -4.54 -21.57
CA LYS A 127 -6.53 -5.57 -22.05
C LYS A 127 -7.28 -6.24 -20.89
N LYS A 128 -6.62 -6.34 -19.73
CA LYS A 128 -7.21 -6.68 -18.43
C LYS A 128 -6.78 -5.63 -17.41
N VAL A 129 -7.49 -5.57 -16.28
CA VAL A 129 -7.04 -4.74 -15.15
C VAL A 129 -5.79 -5.39 -14.54
N VAL A 130 -4.73 -4.59 -14.39
CA VAL A 130 -3.46 -4.99 -13.78
C VAL A 130 -3.22 -4.14 -12.54
N LEU A 131 -2.74 -4.77 -11.48
CA LEU A 131 -2.41 -4.12 -10.23
C LEU A 131 -0.88 -3.98 -10.12
N PHE A 132 -0.41 -2.76 -9.89
CA PHE A 132 0.97 -2.47 -9.55
C PHE A 132 1.05 -1.93 -8.12
N TYR A 133 2.19 -2.12 -7.49
CA TYR A 133 2.56 -1.50 -6.22
C TYR A 133 3.80 -0.65 -6.42
N THR A 134 3.89 0.46 -5.70
CA THR A 134 5.11 1.29 -5.62
C THR A 134 5.22 2.00 -4.28
N ASN A 135 6.45 2.15 -3.77
CA ASN A 135 6.79 3.04 -2.65
C ASN A 135 7.63 4.25 -3.08
N ASP A 136 7.58 4.62 -4.37
CA ASP A 136 8.30 5.77 -4.94
C ASP A 136 7.37 6.81 -5.58
N LEU A 137 6.19 7.04 -4.98
CA LEU A 137 5.32 8.11 -5.44
C LEU A 137 5.96 9.48 -5.16
N ALA A 138 5.64 10.48 -5.99
CA ALA A 138 6.11 11.85 -5.79
C ALA A 138 5.61 12.44 -4.45
N ALA A 139 4.38 12.11 -4.06
CA ALA A 139 3.75 12.55 -2.83
C ALA A 139 2.93 11.42 -2.20
N THR A 140 2.61 11.56 -0.91
CA THR A 140 1.65 10.68 -0.24
C THR A 140 0.24 10.98 -0.77
N PRO A 141 -0.54 9.98 -1.18
CA PRO A 141 -1.91 10.20 -1.65
C PRO A 141 -2.77 10.95 -0.62
N SER A 142 -3.49 11.99 -1.08
CA SER A 142 -4.38 12.81 -0.25
C SER A 142 -5.71 12.13 0.07
N ALA A 143 -6.11 11.14 -0.73
CA ALA A 143 -7.33 10.35 -0.58
C ALA A 143 -7.01 8.84 -0.68
N ASP A 144 -7.98 8.01 -0.32
CA ASP A 144 -7.85 6.55 -0.38
C ASP A 144 -7.78 6.06 -1.83
N VAL A 145 -8.49 6.73 -2.74
CA VAL A 145 -8.44 6.50 -4.18
C VAL A 145 -8.33 7.85 -4.89
N LEU A 146 -7.43 7.95 -5.86
CA LEU A 146 -7.25 9.09 -6.75
C LEU A 146 -7.49 8.63 -8.18
N ASP A 147 -8.22 9.44 -8.93
CA ASP A 147 -8.45 9.21 -10.36
C ASP A 147 -7.21 9.60 -11.16
N GLY A 148 -6.86 8.76 -12.13
CA GLY A 148 -5.82 9.08 -13.09
C GLY A 148 -6.32 10.11 -14.09
N SER A 149 -5.58 11.20 -14.29
CA SER A 149 -5.77 12.04 -15.46
C SER A 149 -5.04 11.41 -16.64
N SER A 150 -5.76 11.10 -17.71
CA SER A 150 -5.17 10.92 -19.03
C SER A 150 -4.75 12.30 -19.55
N GLN A 151 -3.44 12.54 -19.62
CA GLN A 151 -2.92 13.60 -20.49
C GLN A 151 -2.65 13.02 -21.88
#